data_AF-A0A1E5JSG0-F1
#
_entry.id   AF-A0A1E5JSG0-F1
#
_cell.length_a   1.000
_cell.length_b   1.000
_cell.length_c   1.000
_cell.angle_alpha   90.00
_cell.angle_beta   90.00
_cell.angle_gamma   90.00
#
_symmetry.space_group_name_H-M   'P 1'
#
loop_
_entity.id
_entity.type
_entity.pdbx_description
1 polymer ?
#
loop_
_entity_poly.entity_id
_entity_poly.type
_entity_poly.pdbx_seq_one_letter_code
_entity_poly.pdbx_strand_id
1 'polypeptide(L)'
;MEGKLERYQQEIKTATQPIFARLEHYRKAMFDIRKLLMDYFFNPGRTQKLTEVAQGEEIVFSFNLVQKSMEKCLVDEHQLVETAQVMIDTEQNPSLVAAFDSHVLQSGLPLEFREQEGLYLFKPEKPYTPMAQVFMRQFSCALGIYRVCLGVCEAYFAIYNHEGISTKQLQNYIDSATDLKQQINEEVDLIALHKQAKTIENEIISLLRTERVHEGLPQFKTDIDTLKIKLIAVLEAGAVHLQNCYTEFPNNAILWMLHDRSWHTLLKTLSSLLYTQYNYSTLYSTLEIKKEFITLLKTEIEYFDSIVIEKEPLLKIELLRKAAKLISEAKIDVLAKLAEKGIELIEAPKIGMFSTLPSNSIYGLMLAYQQRQLSLMDTFGEERVDEEDRERFKQTI
;
A
#
# COMPACT_ATOMS: atom_id res chain seq x y z
N MET A 1 -11.86 26.39 -17.05
CA MET A 1 -11.38 25.70 -15.84
C MET A 1 -11.29 24.19 -16.06
N GLU A 2 -12.19 23.59 -16.85
CA GLU A 2 -12.21 22.14 -17.13
C GLU A 2 -10.91 21.58 -17.72
N GLY A 3 -10.32 22.25 -18.71
CA GLY A 3 -9.11 21.72 -19.39
C GLY A 3 -7.83 21.58 -18.56
N LYS A 4 -7.69 22.26 -17.41
CA LYS A 4 -6.51 22.07 -16.53
C LYS A 4 -6.67 20.85 -15.62
N LEU A 5 -7.86 20.69 -15.05
CA LEU A 5 -8.22 19.55 -14.22
C LEU A 5 -8.08 18.23 -15.01
N GLU A 6 -8.71 18.17 -16.18
CA GLU A 6 -8.68 17.01 -17.08
C GLU A 6 -7.24 16.68 -17.51
N ARG A 7 -6.43 17.72 -17.78
CA ARG A 7 -5.03 17.55 -18.12
C ARG A 7 -4.23 16.91 -16.98
N TYR A 8 -4.32 17.42 -15.75
CA TYR A 8 -3.57 16.84 -14.63
C TYR A 8 -4.04 15.43 -14.28
N GLN A 9 -5.35 15.17 -14.34
CA GLN A 9 -5.90 13.82 -14.20
C GLN A 9 -5.34 12.87 -15.27
N GLN A 10 -5.27 13.32 -16.52
CA GLN A 10 -4.73 12.52 -17.62
C GLN A 10 -3.21 12.29 -17.49
N GLU A 11 -2.44 13.29 -17.07
CA GLU A 11 -1.00 13.17 -16.83
C GLU A 11 -0.72 12.13 -15.72
N ILE A 12 -1.40 12.23 -14.57
CA ILE A 12 -1.26 11.26 -13.46
C ILE A 12 -1.73 9.87 -13.89
N LYS A 13 -2.87 9.76 -14.60
CA LYS A 13 -3.38 8.48 -15.10
C LYS A 13 -2.40 7.82 -16.07
N THR A 14 -1.78 8.59 -16.95
CA THR A 14 -0.78 8.09 -17.92
C THR A 14 0.45 7.56 -17.19
N ALA A 15 0.90 8.23 -16.14
CA ALA A 15 2.02 7.77 -15.32
C ALA A 15 1.67 6.56 -14.43
N THR A 16 0.42 6.44 -13.99
CA THR A 16 -0.05 5.34 -13.14
C THR A 16 -0.35 4.07 -13.93
N GLN A 17 -0.73 4.19 -15.20
CA GLN A 17 -1.16 3.05 -16.02
C GLN A 17 -0.10 1.93 -16.15
N PRO A 18 1.20 2.22 -16.36
CA PRO A 18 2.24 1.20 -16.33
C PRO A 18 2.29 0.45 -14.98
N ILE A 19 2.23 1.17 -13.85
CA ILE A 19 2.24 0.57 -12.51
C ILE A 19 1.07 -0.39 -12.33
N PHE A 20 -0.13 0.03 -12.73
CA PHE A 20 -1.32 -0.83 -12.68
C PHE A 20 -1.18 -2.07 -13.59
N ALA A 21 -0.66 -1.90 -14.80
CA ALA A 21 -0.43 -3.02 -15.71
C ALA A 21 0.57 -4.04 -15.14
N ARG A 22 1.62 -3.56 -14.44
CA ARG A 22 2.56 -4.44 -13.73
C ARG A 22 1.90 -5.16 -12.57
N LEU A 23 1.10 -4.46 -11.77
CA LEU A 23 0.33 -5.07 -10.68
C LEU A 23 -0.56 -6.20 -11.20
N GLU A 24 -1.34 -5.95 -12.25
CA GLU A 24 -2.22 -6.98 -12.83
C GLU A 24 -1.45 -8.16 -13.42
N HIS A 25 -0.32 -7.88 -14.08
CA HIS A 25 0.58 -8.91 -14.59
C HIS A 25 1.10 -9.82 -13.48
N TYR A 26 1.68 -9.26 -12.41
CA TYR A 26 2.25 -10.06 -11.31
C TYR A 26 1.17 -10.71 -10.45
N ARG A 27 0.00 -10.08 -10.31
CA ARG A 27 -1.18 -10.70 -9.70
C ARG A 27 -1.59 -11.94 -10.48
N LYS A 28 -1.58 -11.91 -11.81
CA LYS A 28 -1.85 -13.11 -12.61
C LYS A 28 -0.70 -14.13 -12.51
N ALA A 29 0.54 -13.66 -12.56
CA ALA A 29 1.72 -14.52 -12.53
C ALA A 29 1.80 -15.35 -11.24
N MET A 30 1.39 -14.84 -10.07
CA MET A 30 1.38 -15.65 -8.84
C MET A 30 0.48 -16.89 -8.97
N PHE A 31 -0.74 -16.76 -9.52
CA PHE A 31 -1.63 -17.91 -9.75
C PHE A 31 -1.02 -18.88 -10.76
N ASP A 32 -0.52 -18.36 -11.88
CA ASP A 32 0.04 -19.17 -12.96
C ASP A 32 1.30 -19.93 -12.49
N ILE A 33 2.19 -19.29 -11.74
CA ILE A 33 3.39 -19.91 -11.18
C ILE A 33 3.00 -21.01 -10.21
N ARG A 34 2.13 -20.73 -9.22
CA ARG A 34 1.69 -21.75 -8.26
C ARG A 34 1.14 -22.99 -8.97
N LYS A 35 0.27 -22.78 -9.96
CA LYS A 35 -0.29 -23.87 -10.76
C LYS A 35 0.80 -24.65 -11.49
N LEU A 36 1.75 -23.99 -12.14
CA LEU A 36 2.88 -24.64 -12.80
C LEU A 36 3.73 -25.48 -11.83
N LEU A 37 3.94 -24.99 -10.61
CA LEU A 37 4.66 -25.73 -9.58
C LEU A 37 3.86 -26.96 -9.14
N MET A 38 2.55 -26.81 -8.92
CA MET A 38 1.67 -27.93 -8.57
C MET A 38 1.70 -29.01 -9.67
N ASP A 39 1.51 -28.61 -10.92
CA ASP A 39 1.50 -29.51 -12.08
C ASP A 39 2.85 -30.22 -12.28
N TYR A 40 3.96 -29.56 -11.91
CA TYR A 40 5.30 -30.11 -12.05
C TYR A 40 5.64 -31.13 -10.95
N PHE A 41 5.43 -30.77 -9.68
CA PHE A 41 5.88 -31.56 -8.53
C PHE A 41 4.91 -32.67 -8.14
N PHE A 42 3.61 -32.51 -8.38
CA PHE A 42 2.58 -33.53 -8.08
C PHE A 42 2.21 -34.36 -9.31
N ASN A 43 3.00 -34.30 -10.37
CA ASN A 43 2.81 -35.12 -11.57
C ASN A 43 3.02 -36.62 -11.26
N PRO A 44 2.02 -37.50 -11.44
CA PRO A 44 2.14 -38.92 -11.13
C PRO A 44 3.30 -39.62 -11.85
N GLY A 45 3.57 -39.25 -13.11
CA GLY A 45 4.65 -39.83 -13.90
C GLY A 45 6.05 -39.39 -13.43
N ARG A 46 6.16 -38.27 -12.71
CA ARG A 46 7.40 -37.83 -12.07
C ARG A 46 7.56 -38.46 -10.70
N THR A 47 6.52 -38.47 -9.89
CA THR A 47 6.57 -38.96 -8.51
C THR A 47 6.81 -40.47 -8.44
N GLN A 48 6.31 -41.23 -9.41
CA GLN A 48 6.64 -42.65 -9.57
C GLN A 48 8.13 -42.91 -9.81
N LYS A 49 8.87 -41.98 -10.41
CA LYS A 49 10.32 -42.12 -10.64
C LYS A 49 11.15 -41.88 -9.39
N LEU A 50 10.55 -41.43 -8.29
CA LEU A 50 11.24 -41.19 -7.03
C LEU A 50 11.41 -42.46 -6.18
N THR A 51 10.75 -43.56 -6.55
CA THR A 51 10.81 -44.85 -5.84
C THR A 51 11.98 -45.72 -6.31
N GLU A 52 13.11 -45.11 -6.69
CA GLU A 52 14.32 -45.84 -7.08
C GLU A 52 14.79 -46.79 -5.96
N VAL A 53 15.38 -47.93 -6.32
CA VAL A 53 15.95 -48.89 -5.37
C VAL A 53 17.19 -48.27 -4.74
N ALA A 54 17.13 -48.00 -3.44
CA ALA A 54 18.25 -47.44 -2.68
C ALA A 54 19.48 -48.36 -2.71
N GLN A 55 20.69 -47.77 -2.77
CA GLN A 55 21.95 -48.52 -2.77
C GLN A 55 22.76 -48.23 -1.50
N GLY A 56 23.37 -49.28 -0.92
CA GLY A 56 24.24 -49.13 0.26
C GLY A 56 23.49 -48.61 1.49
N GLU A 57 23.88 -47.44 2.00
CA GLU A 57 23.29 -46.79 3.18
C GLU A 57 22.14 -45.82 2.83
N GLU A 58 21.78 -45.70 1.55
CA GLU A 58 20.71 -44.81 1.09
C GLU A 58 19.34 -45.24 1.62
N ILE A 59 18.45 -44.27 1.82
CA ILE A 59 17.07 -44.51 2.25
C ILE A 59 16.11 -44.16 1.11
N VAL A 60 15.18 -45.08 0.82
CA VAL A 60 14.13 -44.89 -0.18
C VAL A 60 13.28 -43.68 0.18
N PHE A 61 13.15 -42.75 -0.76
CA PHE A 61 12.31 -41.58 -0.62
C PHE A 61 10.86 -41.94 -0.93
N SER A 62 9.98 -41.80 0.06
CA SER A 62 8.54 -42.00 -0.13
C SER A 62 7.86 -40.67 -0.40
N PHE A 63 7.47 -40.44 -1.65
CA PHE A 63 6.72 -39.22 -2.03
C PHE A 63 5.45 -39.06 -1.20
N ASN A 64 4.74 -40.16 -0.92
CA ASN A 64 3.51 -40.13 -0.11
C ASN A 64 3.72 -39.59 1.31
N LEU A 65 4.93 -39.74 1.88
CA LEU A 65 5.24 -39.22 3.21
C LEU A 65 5.48 -37.71 3.21
N VAL A 66 5.97 -37.16 2.10
CA VAL A 66 6.30 -35.73 1.99
C VAL A 66 5.23 -34.93 1.24
N GLN A 67 4.35 -35.58 0.48
CA GLN A 67 3.37 -34.95 -0.39
C GLN A 67 2.54 -33.91 0.37
N LYS A 68 1.94 -34.32 1.50
CA LYS A 68 1.10 -33.42 2.31
C LYS A 68 1.87 -32.21 2.83
N SER A 69 3.15 -32.39 3.18
CA SER A 69 4.01 -31.28 3.60
C SER A 69 4.38 -30.36 2.43
N MET A 70 4.62 -30.91 1.23
CA MET A 70 4.83 -30.11 0.03
C MET A 70 3.57 -29.33 -0.38
N GLU A 71 2.38 -29.93 -0.26
CA GLU A 71 1.10 -29.25 -0.54
C GLU A 71 0.88 -28.08 0.42
N LYS A 72 1.25 -28.22 1.70
CA LYS A 72 1.24 -27.11 2.67
C LYS A 72 2.15 -25.96 2.30
N CYS A 73 3.21 -26.16 1.51
CA CYS A 73 4.03 -25.06 1.03
C CYS A 73 3.35 -24.27 -0.11
N LEU A 74 2.44 -24.89 -0.86
CA LEU A 74 1.81 -24.30 -2.06
C LEU A 74 0.29 -24.11 -1.86
N VAL A 75 -0.08 -23.54 -0.72
CA VAL A 75 -1.46 -23.17 -0.38
C VAL A 75 -2.09 -22.27 -1.44
N ASP A 76 -3.42 -22.33 -1.53
CA ASP A 76 -4.16 -21.41 -2.39
C ASP A 76 -4.12 -19.97 -1.89
N GLU A 77 -4.53 -19.07 -2.78
CA GLU A 77 -4.38 -17.65 -2.60
C GLU A 77 -5.35 -17.12 -1.54
N HIS A 78 -6.50 -17.77 -1.35
CA HIS A 78 -7.42 -17.46 -0.26
C HIS A 78 -6.78 -17.76 1.09
N GLN A 79 -6.20 -18.95 1.27
CA GLN A 79 -5.49 -19.32 2.50
C GLN A 79 -4.28 -18.42 2.75
N LEU A 80 -3.56 -18.03 1.70
CA LEU A 80 -2.43 -17.12 1.81
C LEU A 80 -2.86 -15.73 2.31
N VAL A 81 -3.95 -15.19 1.77
CA VAL A 81 -4.53 -13.90 2.20
C VAL A 81 -5.08 -13.98 3.62
N GLU A 82 -5.81 -15.05 3.96
CA GLU A 82 -6.30 -15.26 5.33
C GLU A 82 -5.16 -15.29 6.35
N THR A 83 -4.08 -16.02 6.03
CA THR A 83 -2.89 -16.09 6.87
C THR A 83 -2.23 -14.71 7.01
N ALA A 84 -2.07 -13.98 5.91
CA ALA A 84 -1.51 -12.63 5.92
C ALA A 84 -2.36 -11.66 6.75
N GLN A 85 -3.68 -11.80 6.73
CA GLN A 85 -4.61 -10.98 7.50
C GLN A 85 -4.53 -11.27 9.00
N VAL A 86 -4.40 -12.54 9.40
CA VAL A 86 -4.24 -12.92 10.82
C VAL A 86 -2.91 -12.40 11.39
N MET A 87 -1.87 -12.26 10.56
CA MET A 87 -0.57 -11.72 10.98
C MET A 87 -0.56 -10.20 11.22
N ILE A 88 -1.63 -9.48 10.87
CA ILE A 88 -1.71 -8.01 11.03
C ILE A 88 -1.72 -7.61 12.52
N ASP A 89 -2.16 -8.49 13.43
CA ASP A 89 -2.20 -8.21 14.87
C ASP A 89 -0.81 -7.92 15.48
N THR A 90 0.28 -8.12 14.71
CA THR A 90 1.66 -7.79 15.05
C THR A 90 2.20 -6.62 14.21
N GLU A 91 1.76 -5.38 14.49
CA GLU A 91 2.36 -4.08 14.08
C GLU A 91 2.74 -3.86 12.59
N GLN A 92 2.41 -4.77 11.67
CA GLN A 92 2.86 -4.75 10.28
C GLN A 92 1.70 -4.90 9.30
N ASN A 93 1.84 -4.26 8.14
CA ASN A 93 0.94 -4.46 7.00
C ASN A 93 0.91 -5.95 6.60
N PRO A 94 -0.23 -6.47 6.11
CA PRO A 94 -0.34 -7.86 5.69
C PRO A 94 0.68 -8.16 4.59
N SER A 95 1.44 -9.24 4.76
CA SER A 95 2.41 -9.71 3.77
C SER A 95 2.12 -11.16 3.37
N LEU A 96 1.82 -11.34 2.09
CA LEU A 96 1.80 -12.60 1.36
C LEU A 96 3.16 -13.33 1.43
N VAL A 97 4.28 -12.61 1.38
CA VAL A 97 5.62 -13.21 1.53
C VAL A 97 5.80 -13.77 2.93
N ALA A 98 5.45 -13.04 3.98
CA ALA A 98 5.54 -13.54 5.36
C ALA A 98 4.57 -14.71 5.61
N ALA A 99 3.35 -14.63 5.08
CA ALA A 99 2.38 -15.72 5.12
C ALA A 99 2.92 -16.97 4.41
N PHE A 100 3.54 -16.80 3.24
CA PHE A 100 4.15 -17.88 2.49
C PHE A 100 5.35 -18.49 3.23
N ASP A 101 6.24 -17.65 3.77
CA ASP A 101 7.38 -18.07 4.60
C ASP A 101 6.89 -18.93 5.78
N SER A 102 5.81 -18.53 6.45
CA SER A 102 5.19 -19.30 7.54
C SER A 102 4.71 -20.68 7.08
N HIS A 103 3.99 -20.76 5.95
CA HIS A 103 3.52 -22.04 5.39
C HIS A 103 4.68 -22.97 5.01
N VAL A 104 5.75 -22.42 4.43
CA VAL A 104 6.95 -23.19 4.08
C VAL A 104 7.65 -23.71 5.34
N LEU A 105 7.87 -22.87 6.35
CA LEU A 105 8.57 -23.22 7.58
C LEU A 105 7.78 -24.19 8.47
N GLN A 106 6.44 -24.10 8.46
CA GLN A 106 5.55 -24.98 9.23
C GLN A 106 5.14 -26.26 8.48
N SER A 107 5.63 -26.44 7.24
CA SER A 107 5.34 -27.62 6.43
C SER A 107 5.87 -28.92 7.05
N GLY A 108 6.93 -28.83 7.86
CA GLY A 108 7.69 -29.97 8.38
C GLY A 108 8.67 -30.58 7.37
N LEU A 109 8.90 -29.92 6.23
CA LEU A 109 9.99 -30.27 5.32
C LEU A 109 11.33 -29.76 5.89
N PRO A 110 12.45 -30.45 5.62
CA PRO A 110 13.75 -30.04 6.12
C PRO A 110 14.35 -28.94 5.22
N LEU A 111 13.67 -27.79 5.25
CA LEU A 111 14.00 -26.56 4.54
C LEU A 111 14.51 -25.54 5.55
N GLU A 112 15.66 -24.94 5.26
CA GLU A 112 16.19 -23.82 6.02
C GLU A 112 16.00 -22.53 5.22
N PHE A 113 15.43 -21.51 5.86
CA PHE A 113 15.34 -20.19 5.27
C PHE A 113 16.62 -19.40 5.55
N ARG A 114 17.33 -19.00 4.49
CA ARG A 114 18.49 -18.12 4.57
C ARG A 114 18.03 -16.69 4.39
N GLU A 115 17.76 -16.00 5.50
CA GLU A 115 17.23 -14.62 5.49
C GLU A 115 18.09 -13.66 4.65
N GLN A 116 19.42 -13.78 4.74
CA GLN A 116 20.37 -12.94 3.99
C GLN A 116 20.26 -13.10 2.47
N GLU A 117 19.93 -14.30 2.01
CA GLU A 117 19.79 -14.62 0.58
C GLU A 117 18.31 -14.53 0.14
N GLY A 118 17.36 -14.58 1.08
CA GLY A 118 15.92 -14.64 0.81
C GLY A 118 15.47 -15.96 0.18
N LEU A 119 16.22 -17.05 0.39
CA LEU A 119 16.07 -18.34 -0.29
C LEU A 119 15.87 -19.50 0.69
N TYR A 120 15.20 -20.55 0.22
CA TYR A 120 15.10 -21.81 0.94
C TYR A 120 16.16 -22.80 0.47
N LEU A 121 16.81 -23.44 1.43
CA LEU A 121 17.76 -24.51 1.19
C LEU A 121 17.24 -25.83 1.71
N PHE A 122 17.22 -26.86 0.88
CA PHE A 122 16.97 -28.23 1.33
C PHE A 122 18.21 -28.80 2.05
N LYS A 123 18.05 -29.13 3.34
CA LYS A 123 19.07 -29.81 4.15
C LYS A 123 18.59 -31.23 4.47
N PRO A 124 19.07 -32.25 3.76
CA PRO A 124 18.57 -33.61 3.97
C PRO A 124 18.91 -34.10 5.39
N GLU A 125 17.89 -34.52 6.15
CA GLU A 125 18.06 -35.15 7.47
C GLU A 125 18.68 -36.55 7.38
N LYS A 126 18.54 -37.19 6.22
CA LYS A 126 18.94 -38.57 5.94
C LYS A 126 19.61 -38.64 4.57
N PRO A 127 20.48 -39.63 4.33
CA PRO A 127 21.08 -39.86 3.02
C PRO A 127 20.03 -40.47 2.07
N TYR A 128 19.12 -39.64 1.56
CA TYR A 128 18.17 -40.04 0.52
C TYR A 128 18.88 -40.32 -0.80
N THR A 129 18.22 -41.05 -1.70
CA THR A 129 18.75 -41.29 -3.05
C THR A 129 19.07 -39.98 -3.78
N PRO A 130 20.08 -39.95 -4.68
CA PRO A 130 20.44 -38.74 -5.41
C PRO A 130 19.26 -38.08 -6.16
N MET A 131 18.38 -38.90 -6.75
CA MET A 131 17.19 -38.41 -7.47
C MET A 131 16.21 -37.70 -6.54
N ALA A 132 16.00 -38.22 -5.33
CA ALA A 132 15.15 -37.60 -4.32
C ALA A 132 15.73 -36.29 -3.79
N GLN A 133 17.05 -36.24 -3.58
CA GLN A 133 17.74 -35.01 -3.19
C GLN A 133 17.61 -33.94 -4.26
N VAL A 134 17.81 -34.29 -5.54
CA VAL A 134 17.64 -33.37 -6.67
C VAL A 134 16.19 -32.87 -6.75
N PHE A 135 15.21 -33.75 -6.59
CA PHE A 135 13.79 -33.36 -6.59
C PHE A 135 13.47 -32.35 -5.49
N MET A 136 13.93 -32.58 -4.26
CA MET A 136 13.68 -31.67 -3.14
C MET A 136 14.46 -30.35 -3.25
N ARG A 137 15.67 -30.36 -3.82
CA ARG A 137 16.39 -29.11 -4.13
C ARG A 137 15.70 -28.31 -5.24
N GLN A 138 15.19 -28.97 -6.29
CA GLN A 138 14.35 -28.31 -7.29
C GLN A 138 13.09 -27.70 -6.66
N PHE A 139 12.49 -28.39 -5.70
CA PHE A 139 11.35 -27.86 -4.96
C PHE A 139 11.72 -26.61 -4.15
N SER A 140 12.82 -26.63 -3.38
CA SER A 140 13.27 -25.46 -2.62
C SER A 140 13.61 -24.26 -3.54
N CYS A 141 14.24 -24.54 -4.69
CA CYS A 141 14.48 -23.56 -5.74
C CYS A 141 13.18 -22.91 -6.23
N ALA A 142 12.18 -23.72 -6.55
CA ALA A 142 10.87 -23.28 -7.03
C ALA A 142 10.11 -22.44 -5.99
N LEU A 143 10.15 -22.81 -4.71
CA LEU A 143 9.57 -22.01 -3.63
C LEU A 143 10.22 -20.63 -3.55
N GLY A 144 11.56 -20.54 -3.71
CA GLY A 144 12.27 -19.26 -3.76
C GLY A 144 11.81 -18.38 -4.93
N ILE A 145 11.59 -18.96 -6.12
CA ILE A 145 11.09 -18.23 -7.29
C ILE A 145 9.65 -17.73 -7.05
N TYR A 146 8.79 -18.56 -6.45
CA TYR A 146 7.43 -18.15 -6.13
C TYR A 146 7.40 -17.02 -5.09
N ARG A 147 8.26 -17.09 -4.05
CA ARG A 147 8.47 -16.03 -3.08
C ARG A 147 8.84 -14.69 -3.72
N VAL A 148 9.73 -14.70 -4.72
CA VAL A 148 10.08 -13.50 -5.51
C VAL A 148 8.84 -12.93 -6.20
N CYS A 149 8.02 -13.77 -6.85
CA CYS A 149 6.79 -13.31 -7.50
C CYS A 149 5.83 -12.62 -6.53
N LEU A 150 5.65 -13.20 -5.34
CA LEU A 150 4.80 -12.63 -4.30
C LEU A 150 5.34 -11.27 -3.85
N GLY A 151 6.64 -11.16 -3.56
CA GLY A 151 7.25 -9.90 -3.12
C GLY A 151 7.19 -8.79 -4.18
N VAL A 152 7.32 -9.15 -5.46
CA VAL A 152 7.13 -8.19 -6.56
C VAL A 152 5.67 -7.71 -6.63
N CYS A 153 4.71 -8.63 -6.52
CA CYS A 153 3.29 -8.31 -6.53
C CYS A 153 2.91 -7.38 -5.36
N GLU A 154 3.38 -7.69 -4.15
CA GLU A 154 3.18 -6.85 -2.96
C GLU A 154 3.73 -5.44 -3.15
N ALA A 155 4.95 -5.31 -3.67
CA ALA A 155 5.57 -4.01 -3.88
C ALA A 155 4.77 -3.15 -4.86
N TYR A 156 4.32 -3.72 -5.99
CA TYR A 156 3.45 -3.00 -6.93
C TYR A 156 2.08 -2.67 -6.33
N PHE A 157 1.52 -3.54 -5.50
CA PHE A 157 0.26 -3.28 -4.81
C PHE A 157 0.40 -2.09 -3.84
N ALA A 158 1.49 -2.04 -3.07
CA ALA A 158 1.79 -0.95 -2.15
C ALA A 158 2.04 0.38 -2.89
N ILE A 159 2.77 0.35 -4.01
CA ILE A 159 3.01 1.53 -4.85
C ILE A 159 1.68 2.07 -5.41
N TYR A 160 0.84 1.19 -5.96
CA TYR A 160 -0.40 1.57 -6.62
C TYR A 160 -1.47 2.11 -5.65
N ASN A 161 -1.59 1.53 -4.46
CA ASN A 161 -2.62 1.90 -3.47
C ASN A 161 -2.12 2.89 -2.41
N HIS A 162 -0.98 3.54 -2.64
CA HIS A 162 -0.42 4.46 -1.66
C HIS A 162 -1.37 5.62 -1.35
N GLU A 163 -1.62 5.89 -0.06
CA GLU A 163 -2.59 6.90 0.39
C GLU A 163 -2.30 8.31 -0.12
N GLY A 164 -1.02 8.65 -0.28
CA GLY A 164 -0.55 9.93 -0.85
C GLY A 164 -1.06 10.28 -2.24
N ILE A 165 -1.62 9.33 -3.01
CA ILE A 165 -2.19 9.53 -4.36
C ILE A 165 -3.74 9.54 -4.31
N SER A 166 -4.35 9.37 -3.14
CA SER A 166 -5.81 9.26 -3.00
C SER A 166 -6.48 10.63 -3.06
N THR A 167 -7.13 10.93 -4.19
CA THR A 167 -7.94 12.15 -4.39
C THR A 167 -9.43 11.95 -4.05
N LYS A 168 -9.83 10.75 -3.59
CA LYS A 168 -11.25 10.41 -3.33
C LYS A 168 -11.93 11.39 -2.38
N GLN A 169 -11.25 11.80 -1.30
CA GLN A 169 -11.81 12.76 -0.34
C GLN A 169 -12.10 14.13 -0.96
N LEU A 170 -11.31 14.55 -1.96
CA LEU A 170 -11.51 15.83 -2.63
C LEU A 170 -12.66 15.80 -3.62
N GLN A 171 -12.89 14.64 -4.25
CA GLN A 171 -14.02 14.42 -5.13
C GLN A 171 -15.35 14.52 -4.36
N ASN A 172 -15.38 14.04 -3.10
CA ASN A 172 -16.56 14.14 -2.24
C ASN A 172 -17.02 15.60 -2.00
N TYR A 173 -16.12 16.59 -2.04
CA TYR A 173 -16.53 18.01 -1.94
C TYR A 173 -17.24 18.51 -3.20
N ILE A 174 -16.87 17.99 -4.38
CA ILE A 174 -17.57 18.30 -5.64
C ILE A 174 -18.97 17.67 -5.61
N ASP A 175 -19.06 16.42 -5.13
CA ASP A 175 -20.33 15.70 -5.02
C ASP A 175 -21.25 16.40 -4.01
N SER A 176 -20.72 16.76 -2.83
CA SER A 176 -21.46 17.52 -1.80
C SER A 176 -21.96 18.89 -2.32
N ALA A 177 -21.17 19.57 -3.15
CA ALA A 177 -21.57 20.83 -3.78
C ALA A 177 -22.70 20.63 -4.82
N THR A 178 -22.69 19.49 -5.51
CA THR A 178 -23.72 19.12 -6.49
C THR A 178 -25.02 18.73 -5.79
N ASP A 179 -24.92 17.96 -4.71
CA ASP A 179 -26.06 17.58 -3.87
C ASP A 179 -26.74 18.81 -3.25
N LEU A 180 -25.95 19.78 -2.77
CA LEU A 180 -26.49 21.07 -2.30
C LEU A 180 -27.31 21.78 -3.38
N LYS A 181 -26.83 21.81 -4.63
CA LYS A 181 -27.59 22.40 -5.74
C LYS A 181 -28.90 21.67 -6.02
N GLN A 182 -28.94 20.35 -5.85
CA GLN A 182 -30.16 19.57 -6.04
C GLN A 182 -31.18 19.86 -4.94
N GLN A 183 -30.74 19.87 -3.68
CA GLN A 183 -31.59 20.12 -2.50
C GLN A 183 -32.23 21.52 -2.49
N ILE A 184 -31.63 22.50 -3.18
CA ILE A 184 -32.23 23.84 -3.36
C ILE A 184 -33.62 23.76 -4.02
N ASN A 185 -33.87 22.78 -4.90
CA ASN A 185 -35.12 22.62 -5.63
C ASN A 185 -36.19 21.81 -4.88
N GLU A 186 -35.85 21.27 -3.72
CA GLU A 186 -36.73 20.48 -2.88
C GLU A 186 -37.35 21.35 -1.76
N GLU A 187 -38.39 20.87 -1.07
CA GLU A 187 -38.99 21.55 0.09
C GLU A 187 -38.12 21.39 1.35
N VAL A 188 -36.91 21.93 1.31
CA VAL A 188 -35.91 21.82 2.39
C VAL A 188 -35.74 23.15 3.14
N ASP A 189 -35.31 23.09 4.39
CA ASP A 189 -34.91 24.27 5.18
C ASP A 189 -33.71 24.98 4.55
N LEU A 190 -34.00 26.10 3.90
CA LEU A 190 -33.02 26.94 3.20
C LEU A 190 -31.99 27.58 4.15
N ILE A 191 -32.32 27.79 5.44
CA ILE A 191 -31.38 28.36 6.42
C ILE A 191 -30.34 27.30 6.81
N ALA A 192 -30.77 26.07 7.05
CA ALA A 192 -29.88 24.94 7.29
C ALA A 192 -28.95 24.70 6.09
N LEU A 193 -29.50 24.76 4.87
CA LEU A 193 -28.75 24.59 3.63
C LEU A 193 -27.66 25.68 3.47
N HIS A 194 -28.01 26.94 3.77
CA HIS A 194 -27.06 28.05 3.74
C HIS A 194 -25.90 27.86 4.74
N LYS A 195 -26.20 27.39 5.96
CA LYS A 195 -25.18 27.08 6.96
C LYS A 195 -24.26 25.95 6.50
N GLN A 196 -24.81 24.89 5.93
CA GLN A 196 -24.03 23.77 5.39
C GLN A 196 -23.09 24.23 4.27
N ALA A 197 -23.59 25.03 3.32
CA ALA A 197 -22.76 25.61 2.26
C ALA A 197 -21.60 26.44 2.82
N LYS A 198 -21.84 27.23 3.88
CA LYS A 198 -20.81 28.04 4.56
C LYS A 198 -19.77 27.17 5.28
N THR A 199 -20.18 26.07 5.91
CA THR A 199 -19.26 25.11 6.55
C THR A 199 -18.32 24.50 5.52
N ILE A 200 -18.86 23.99 4.41
CA ILE A 200 -18.05 23.36 3.37
C ILE A 200 -17.17 24.39 2.66
N GLU A 201 -17.64 25.62 2.43
CA GLU A 201 -16.82 26.73 1.91
C GLU A 201 -15.60 26.99 2.81
N ASN A 202 -15.79 27.05 4.13
CA ASN A 202 -14.69 27.24 5.08
C ASN A 202 -13.71 26.06 5.08
N GLU A 203 -14.20 24.82 4.97
CA GLU A 203 -13.38 23.62 4.86
C GLU A 203 -12.52 23.65 3.59
N ILE A 204 -13.12 23.96 2.43
CA ILE A 204 -12.39 24.09 1.15
C ILE A 204 -11.30 25.16 1.23
N ILE A 205 -11.61 26.34 1.79
CA ILE A 205 -10.64 27.42 1.97
C ILE A 205 -9.50 26.97 2.91
N SER A 206 -9.80 26.20 3.95
CA SER A 206 -8.78 25.66 4.87
C SER A 206 -7.84 24.67 4.18
N LEU A 207 -8.34 23.90 3.20
CA LEU A 207 -7.59 22.91 2.43
C LEU A 207 -6.76 23.53 1.30
N LEU A 208 -7.08 24.74 0.85
CA LEU A 208 -6.30 25.50 -0.15
C LEU A 208 -4.99 26.09 0.41
N ARG A 209 -4.61 25.76 1.65
CA ARG A 209 -3.33 26.15 2.24
C ARG A 209 -2.19 25.28 1.69
N THR A 210 -1.01 25.88 1.52
CA THR A 210 0.17 25.21 0.94
C THR A 210 0.48 23.88 1.64
N GLU A 211 0.42 23.85 2.97
CA GLU A 211 0.73 22.66 3.78
C GLU A 211 -0.27 21.52 3.52
N ARG A 212 -1.54 21.86 3.31
CA ARG A 212 -2.63 20.89 3.09
C ARG A 212 -2.62 20.31 1.67
N VAL A 213 -2.32 21.13 0.68
CA VAL A 213 -2.20 20.66 -0.71
C VAL A 213 -1.04 19.67 -0.87
N HIS A 214 0.05 19.84 -0.10
CA HIS A 214 1.21 18.95 -0.13
C HIS A 214 1.15 17.83 0.93
N GLU A 215 0.06 17.74 1.69
CA GLU A 215 -0.11 16.71 2.72
C GLU A 215 0.02 15.31 2.11
N GLY A 216 0.82 14.46 2.76
CA GLY A 216 1.12 13.09 2.34
C GLY A 216 2.25 12.95 1.30
N LEU A 217 2.68 14.01 0.61
CA LEU A 217 3.73 13.91 -0.42
C LEU A 217 5.13 13.58 0.12
N PRO A 218 5.58 14.14 1.26
CA PRO A 218 6.88 13.76 1.82
C PRO A 218 6.94 12.28 2.23
N GLN A 219 5.84 11.77 2.79
CA GLN A 219 5.71 10.37 3.16
C GLN A 219 5.68 9.48 1.91
N PHE A 220 4.86 9.84 0.91
CA PHE A 220 4.84 9.18 -0.40
C PHE A 220 6.24 9.06 -1.00
N LYS A 221 7.01 10.14 -1.04
CA LYS A 221 8.36 10.12 -1.60
C LYS A 221 9.27 9.13 -0.86
N THR A 222 9.24 9.18 0.47
CA THR A 222 10.04 8.27 1.31
C THR A 222 9.67 6.81 1.09
N ASP A 223 8.36 6.52 1.05
CA ASP A 223 7.84 5.16 0.90
C ASP A 223 8.08 4.62 -0.50
N ILE A 224 7.87 5.42 -1.55
CA ILE A 224 8.14 5.01 -2.93
C ILE A 224 9.62 4.77 -3.18
N ASP A 225 10.51 5.61 -2.65
CA ASP A 225 11.95 5.35 -2.77
C ASP A 225 12.34 4.03 -2.08
N THR A 226 11.78 3.75 -0.90
CA THR A 226 12.00 2.49 -0.17
C THR A 226 11.45 1.29 -0.94
N LEU A 227 10.20 1.37 -1.41
CA LEU A 227 9.53 0.31 -2.17
C LEU A 227 10.23 0.04 -3.51
N LYS A 228 10.68 1.08 -4.20
CA LYS A 228 11.49 0.97 -5.42
C LYS A 228 12.79 0.21 -5.16
N ILE A 229 13.55 0.61 -4.13
CA ILE A 229 14.81 -0.08 -3.78
C ILE A 229 14.53 -1.56 -3.48
N LYS A 230 13.52 -1.84 -2.64
CA LYS A 230 13.12 -3.21 -2.29
C LYS A 230 12.73 -4.03 -3.52
N LEU A 231 11.90 -3.48 -4.40
CA LEU A 231 11.45 -4.15 -5.62
C LEU A 231 12.61 -4.50 -6.55
N ILE A 232 13.50 -3.54 -6.81
CA ILE A 232 14.67 -3.78 -7.68
C ILE A 232 15.59 -4.83 -7.07
N ALA A 233 15.86 -4.77 -5.76
CA ALA A 233 16.65 -5.78 -5.07
C ALA A 233 16.02 -7.18 -5.17
N VAL A 234 14.71 -7.30 -5.00
CA VAL A 234 13.98 -8.58 -5.14
C VAL A 234 14.06 -9.11 -6.57
N LEU A 235 13.92 -8.25 -7.58
CA LEU A 235 14.03 -8.64 -8.99
C LEU A 235 15.46 -9.06 -9.36
N GLU A 236 16.48 -8.36 -8.88
CA GLU A 236 17.88 -8.72 -9.13
C GLU A 236 18.27 -10.03 -8.45
N ALA A 237 17.91 -10.19 -7.17
CA ALA A 237 18.13 -11.44 -6.42
C ALA A 237 17.38 -12.61 -7.07
N GLY A 238 16.13 -12.41 -7.47
CA GLY A 238 15.34 -13.42 -8.16
C GLY A 238 15.91 -13.81 -9.52
N ALA A 239 16.50 -12.86 -10.26
CA ALA A 239 17.16 -13.13 -11.52
C ALA A 239 18.40 -14.01 -11.29
N VAL A 240 19.25 -13.66 -10.32
CA VAL A 240 20.41 -14.47 -9.94
C VAL A 240 19.99 -15.87 -9.50
N HIS A 241 18.95 -15.97 -8.67
CA HIS A 241 18.43 -17.25 -8.19
C HIS A 241 17.94 -18.14 -9.34
N LEU A 242 17.13 -17.60 -10.26
CA LEU A 242 16.68 -18.33 -11.46
C LEU A 242 17.84 -18.84 -12.31
N GLN A 243 18.86 -18.00 -12.52
CA GLN A 243 20.04 -18.35 -13.32
C GLN A 243 20.82 -19.47 -12.64
N ASN A 244 21.03 -19.39 -11.33
CA ASN A 244 21.69 -20.45 -10.54
C ASN A 244 20.89 -21.76 -10.55
N CYS A 245 19.55 -21.68 -10.44
CA CYS A 245 18.68 -22.86 -10.52
C CYS A 245 18.74 -23.54 -11.89
N TYR A 246 19.00 -22.77 -12.96
CA TYR A 246 19.14 -23.30 -14.30
C TYR A 246 20.50 -23.99 -14.50
N THR A 247 21.57 -23.47 -13.88
CA THR A 247 22.92 -24.05 -13.98
C THR A 247 23.14 -25.24 -13.05
N GLU A 248 22.54 -25.27 -11.85
CA GLU A 248 22.74 -26.32 -10.84
C GLU A 248 22.25 -27.70 -11.29
N PHE A 249 21.25 -27.76 -12.19
CA PHE A 249 20.64 -29.01 -12.64
C PHE A 249 20.85 -29.24 -14.16
N PRO A 250 22.09 -29.51 -14.62
CA PRO A 250 22.42 -29.58 -16.05
C PRO A 250 21.75 -30.75 -16.79
N ASN A 251 21.66 -30.61 -18.12
CA ASN A 251 21.09 -31.63 -19.01
C ASN A 251 22.04 -32.83 -19.21
N ASN A 252 21.91 -33.87 -18.40
CA ASN A 252 22.87 -35.00 -18.42
C ASN A 252 22.47 -36.17 -19.34
N ALA A 253 21.59 -36.01 -20.34
CA ALA A 253 21.12 -37.13 -21.18
C ALA A 253 21.44 -36.96 -22.67
N ILE A 254 21.94 -38.02 -23.30
CA ILE A 254 22.45 -38.16 -24.69
C ILE A 254 21.50 -37.62 -25.80
N LEU A 255 20.20 -37.42 -25.53
CA LEU A 255 19.17 -36.93 -26.48
C LEU A 255 18.78 -35.44 -26.30
N TRP A 256 19.57 -34.66 -25.55
CA TRP A 256 19.32 -33.25 -25.21
C TRP A 256 19.15 -32.29 -26.41
N MET A 257 19.54 -32.70 -27.63
CA MET A 257 19.40 -31.87 -28.83
C MET A 257 17.96 -31.79 -29.38
N LEU A 258 17.03 -32.61 -28.88
CA LEU A 258 15.67 -32.71 -29.44
C LEU A 258 14.58 -32.10 -28.54
N HIS A 259 14.74 -32.10 -27.21
CA HIS A 259 13.75 -31.55 -26.27
C HIS A 259 14.41 -30.98 -25.00
N ASP A 260 13.93 -29.83 -24.52
CA ASP A 260 14.25 -29.36 -23.17
C ASP A 260 13.78 -30.38 -22.12
N ARG A 261 14.59 -30.62 -21.08
CA ARG A 261 14.07 -31.30 -19.89
C ARG A 261 12.98 -30.43 -19.26
N SER A 262 11.95 -31.09 -18.75
CA SER A 262 10.82 -30.47 -18.04
C SER A 262 11.22 -29.42 -17.00
N TRP A 263 12.34 -29.58 -16.28
CA TRP A 263 12.85 -28.56 -15.34
C TRP A 263 13.23 -27.24 -16.03
N HIS A 264 14.05 -27.32 -17.09
CA HIS A 264 14.45 -26.14 -17.86
C HIS A 264 13.26 -25.49 -18.55
N THR A 265 12.29 -26.27 -19.03
CA THR A 265 11.02 -25.72 -19.56
C THR A 265 10.24 -24.96 -18.48
N LEU A 266 10.15 -25.51 -17.26
CA LEU A 266 9.53 -24.83 -16.13
C LEU A 266 10.25 -23.51 -15.85
N LEU A 267 11.58 -23.52 -15.66
CA LEU A 267 12.36 -22.31 -15.35
C LEU A 267 12.27 -21.24 -16.44
N LYS A 268 12.23 -21.63 -17.72
CA LYS A 268 12.00 -20.69 -18.84
C LYS A 268 10.62 -20.05 -18.76
N THR A 269 9.59 -20.85 -18.45
CA THR A 269 8.22 -20.35 -18.27
C THR A 269 8.12 -19.41 -17.07
N LEU A 270 8.76 -19.75 -15.95
CA LEU A 270 8.83 -18.87 -14.78
C LEU A 270 9.57 -17.56 -15.11
N SER A 271 10.64 -17.64 -15.90
CA SER A 271 11.41 -16.48 -16.35
C SER A 271 10.63 -15.59 -17.31
N SER A 272 9.80 -16.18 -18.20
CA SER A 272 8.92 -15.40 -19.07
C SER A 272 7.84 -14.68 -18.27
N LEU A 273 7.29 -15.33 -17.23
CA LEU A 273 6.29 -14.73 -16.34
C LEU A 273 6.89 -13.61 -15.48
N LEU A 274 8.13 -13.73 -15.00
CA LEU A 274 8.73 -12.73 -14.12
C LEU A 274 9.44 -11.59 -14.83
N TYR A 275 10.18 -11.87 -15.91
CA TYR A 275 11.11 -10.90 -16.52
C TYR A 275 10.81 -10.59 -17.98
N THR A 276 10.01 -11.40 -18.68
CA THR A 276 9.66 -11.29 -20.11
C THR A 276 10.81 -11.28 -21.13
N GLN A 277 12.02 -10.87 -20.74
CA GLN A 277 13.22 -10.75 -21.57
C GLN A 277 14.36 -11.58 -20.96
N TYR A 278 14.65 -12.70 -21.58
CA TYR A 278 15.76 -13.58 -21.18
C TYR A 278 16.37 -14.27 -22.40
N ASN A 279 17.64 -14.62 -22.28
CA ASN A 279 18.34 -15.50 -23.21
C ASN A 279 18.56 -16.85 -22.54
N TYR A 280 18.64 -17.93 -23.31
CA TYR A 280 19.01 -19.22 -22.77
C TYR A 280 19.85 -20.03 -23.76
N SER A 281 20.70 -20.90 -23.24
CA SER A 281 21.34 -21.97 -23.99
C SER A 281 21.14 -23.29 -23.28
N THR A 282 20.42 -24.20 -23.95
CA THR A 282 20.26 -25.58 -23.48
C THR A 282 21.59 -26.35 -23.54
N LEU A 283 22.50 -25.98 -24.47
CA LEU A 283 23.83 -26.58 -24.63
C LEU A 283 24.77 -26.21 -23.47
N TYR A 284 24.81 -24.92 -23.11
CA TYR A 284 25.70 -24.43 -22.05
C TYR A 284 25.02 -24.44 -20.67
N SER A 285 23.78 -24.92 -20.58
CA SER A 285 22.93 -24.83 -19.38
C SER A 285 22.95 -23.42 -18.78
N THR A 286 22.83 -22.40 -19.64
CA THR A 286 22.78 -21.00 -19.23
C THR A 286 21.38 -20.43 -19.43
N LEU A 287 20.97 -19.60 -18.48
CA LEU A 287 19.84 -18.71 -18.55
C LEU A 287 20.38 -17.34 -18.17
N GLU A 288 20.01 -16.30 -18.89
CA GLU A 288 20.43 -14.94 -18.62
C GLU A 288 19.22 -14.02 -18.67
N ILE A 289 18.89 -13.42 -17.54
CA ILE A 289 17.84 -12.40 -17.45
C ILE A 289 18.44 -11.06 -17.88
N LYS A 290 17.78 -10.40 -18.84
CA LYS A 290 18.23 -9.12 -19.38
C LYS A 290 18.03 -8.00 -18.35
N LYS A 291 19.13 -7.35 -17.94
CA LYS A 291 19.10 -6.25 -16.95
C LYS A 291 18.33 -5.03 -17.46
N GLU A 292 18.20 -4.91 -18.77
CA GLU A 292 17.43 -3.87 -19.44
C GLU A 292 15.96 -3.88 -19.01
N PHE A 293 15.39 -5.06 -18.75
CA PHE A 293 14.01 -5.15 -18.27
C PHE A 293 13.86 -4.59 -16.85
N ILE A 294 14.75 -4.96 -15.93
CA ILE A 294 14.75 -4.44 -14.55
C ILE A 294 14.97 -2.92 -14.57
N THR A 295 15.87 -2.45 -15.45
CA THR A 295 16.11 -1.00 -15.66
C THR A 295 14.84 -0.30 -16.16
N LEU A 296 14.11 -0.90 -17.09
CA LEU A 296 12.84 -0.36 -17.59
C LEU A 296 11.80 -0.25 -16.47
N LEU A 297 11.65 -1.26 -15.61
CA LEU A 297 10.74 -1.20 -14.46
C LEU A 297 11.12 -0.08 -13.48
N LYS A 298 12.43 0.11 -13.24
CA LYS A 298 12.94 1.21 -12.42
C LYS A 298 12.55 2.57 -13.01
N THR A 299 12.76 2.76 -14.32
CA THR A 299 12.41 4.01 -15.01
C THR A 299 10.89 4.26 -15.01
N GLU A 300 10.06 3.22 -15.16
CA GLU A 300 8.60 3.33 -15.04
C GLU A 300 8.20 3.89 -13.66
N ILE A 301 8.81 3.42 -12.58
CA ILE A 301 8.53 3.89 -11.21
C ILE A 301 9.07 5.30 -10.97
N GLU A 302 10.27 5.62 -11.48
CA GLU A 302 10.84 6.97 -11.36
C GLU A 302 10.01 8.01 -12.11
N TYR A 303 9.51 7.66 -13.30
CA TYR A 303 8.59 8.51 -14.04
C TYR A 303 7.29 8.72 -13.25
N PHE A 304 6.69 7.63 -12.73
CA PHE A 304 5.49 7.70 -11.89
C PHE A 304 5.68 8.61 -10.68
N ASP A 305 6.74 8.39 -9.89
CA ASP A 305 7.10 9.19 -8.72
C ASP A 305 7.22 10.68 -9.06
N SER A 306 7.98 11.02 -10.12
CA SER A 306 8.17 12.41 -10.53
C SER A 306 6.87 13.10 -10.91
N ILE A 307 6.00 12.42 -11.67
CA ILE A 307 4.72 12.99 -12.13
C ILE A 307 3.76 13.17 -10.97
N VAL A 308 3.67 12.20 -10.05
CA VAL A 308 2.80 12.33 -8.87
C VAL A 308 3.24 13.52 -8.01
N ILE A 309 4.53 13.64 -7.69
CA ILE A 309 5.04 14.75 -6.87
C ILE A 309 4.77 16.11 -7.53
N GLU A 310 4.95 16.22 -8.83
CA GLU A 310 4.77 17.48 -9.55
C GLU A 310 3.28 17.84 -9.73
N LYS A 311 2.44 16.86 -10.07
CA LYS A 311 1.07 17.12 -10.55
C LYS A 311 0.01 16.94 -9.49
N GLU A 312 0.24 16.12 -8.46
CA GLU A 312 -0.75 15.86 -7.41
C GLU A 312 -1.16 17.15 -6.67
N PRO A 313 -0.24 18.04 -6.22
CA PRO A 313 -0.62 19.35 -5.67
C PRO A 313 -1.52 20.17 -6.59
N LEU A 314 -1.18 20.19 -7.88
CA LEU A 314 -1.88 20.99 -8.88
C LEU A 314 -3.28 20.42 -9.14
N LEU A 315 -3.41 19.09 -9.16
CA LEU A 315 -4.69 18.40 -9.24
C LEU A 315 -5.57 18.73 -8.02
N LYS A 316 -5.02 18.61 -6.80
CA LYS A 316 -5.75 18.94 -5.56
C LYS A 316 -6.25 20.38 -5.57
N ILE A 317 -5.43 21.34 -6.01
CA ILE A 317 -5.82 22.75 -6.15
C ILE A 317 -6.97 22.92 -7.14
N GLU A 318 -6.90 22.31 -8.33
CA GLU A 318 -7.95 22.46 -9.34
C GLU A 318 -9.27 21.76 -8.93
N LEU A 319 -9.20 20.63 -8.21
CA LEU A 319 -10.37 19.98 -7.60
C LEU A 319 -11.03 20.90 -6.56
N LEU A 320 -10.24 21.45 -5.63
CA LEU A 320 -10.73 22.38 -4.61
C LEU A 320 -11.28 23.68 -5.22
N ARG A 321 -10.66 24.21 -6.29
CA ARG A 321 -11.17 25.37 -7.03
C ARG A 321 -12.52 25.07 -7.68
N LYS A 322 -12.67 23.89 -8.30
CA LYS A 322 -13.94 23.45 -8.88
C LYS A 322 -15.02 23.33 -7.82
N ALA A 323 -14.71 22.69 -6.69
CA ALA A 323 -15.63 22.58 -5.55
C ALA A 323 -16.01 23.95 -4.99
N ALA A 324 -15.04 24.84 -4.74
CA ALA A 324 -15.28 26.20 -4.24
C ALA A 324 -16.25 26.97 -5.15
N LYS A 325 -16.04 26.91 -6.47
CA LYS A 325 -16.91 27.58 -7.43
C LYS A 325 -18.35 27.05 -7.36
N LEU A 326 -18.52 25.73 -7.33
CA LEU A 326 -19.84 25.11 -7.25
C LEU A 326 -20.58 25.48 -5.96
N ILE A 327 -19.87 25.53 -4.83
CA ILE A 327 -20.47 25.93 -3.54
C ILE A 327 -20.81 27.41 -3.52
N SER A 328 -19.96 28.28 -4.06
CA SER A 328 -20.28 29.70 -4.18
C SER A 328 -21.52 29.93 -5.04
N GLU A 329 -21.65 29.23 -6.17
CA GLU A 329 -22.86 29.26 -7.01
C GLU A 329 -24.09 28.77 -6.22
N ALA A 330 -24.00 27.60 -5.56
CA ALA A 330 -25.09 27.05 -4.75
C ALA A 330 -25.54 28.01 -3.64
N LYS A 331 -24.59 28.66 -2.97
CA LYS A 331 -24.87 29.63 -1.90
C LYS A 331 -25.61 30.86 -2.42
N ILE A 332 -25.25 31.36 -3.61
CA ILE A 332 -25.96 32.46 -4.27
C ILE A 332 -27.39 32.04 -4.60
N ASP A 333 -27.57 30.83 -5.13
CA ASP A 333 -28.89 30.28 -5.47
C ASP A 333 -29.78 30.12 -4.22
N VAL A 334 -29.21 29.66 -3.09
CA VAL A 334 -29.92 29.62 -1.79
C VAL A 334 -30.35 31.02 -1.34
N LEU A 335 -29.45 32.00 -1.42
CA LEU A 335 -29.74 33.38 -1.03
C LEU A 335 -30.83 33.99 -1.91
N ALA A 336 -30.82 33.71 -3.21
CA ALA A 336 -31.87 34.14 -4.12
C ALA A 336 -33.22 33.56 -3.73
N LYS A 337 -33.31 32.25 -3.43
CA LYS A 337 -34.56 31.62 -2.98
C LYS A 337 -35.03 32.12 -1.61
N LEU A 338 -34.11 32.39 -0.69
CA LEU A 338 -34.45 33.01 0.59
C LEU A 338 -35.06 34.41 0.39
N ALA A 339 -34.47 35.21 -0.50
CA ALA A 339 -34.99 36.52 -0.86
C ALA A 339 -36.36 36.44 -1.56
N GLU A 340 -36.56 35.50 -2.49
CA GLU A 340 -37.87 35.23 -3.12
C GLU A 340 -38.95 34.88 -2.09
N LYS A 341 -38.60 34.11 -1.05
CA LYS A 341 -39.51 33.73 0.04
C LYS A 341 -39.62 34.78 1.15
N GLY A 342 -38.90 35.91 1.04
CA GLY A 342 -38.90 36.97 2.05
C GLY A 342 -38.32 36.57 3.42
N ILE A 343 -37.43 35.57 3.44
CA ILE A 343 -36.82 35.06 4.70
C ILE A 343 -35.52 35.82 4.95
N GLU A 344 -35.44 36.52 6.08
CA GLU A 344 -34.23 37.21 6.51
C GLU A 344 -33.25 36.25 7.21
N LEU A 345 -32.00 36.24 6.75
CA LEU A 345 -30.89 35.57 7.44
C LEU A 345 -30.35 36.48 8.54
N ILE A 346 -30.70 36.19 9.79
CA ILE A 346 -30.07 36.83 10.94
C ILE A 346 -28.72 36.15 11.19
N GLU A 347 -27.65 36.68 10.59
CA GLU A 347 -26.29 36.28 10.95
C GLU A 347 -25.83 36.99 12.23
N ALA A 348 -25.26 36.24 13.17
CA ALA A 348 -24.57 36.84 14.30
C ALA A 348 -23.38 37.70 13.80
N PRO A 349 -23.15 38.90 14.35
CA PRO A 349 -22.06 39.77 13.90
C PRO A 349 -20.71 39.04 13.96
N LYS A 350 -19.92 39.15 12.88
CA LYS A 350 -18.56 38.55 12.77
C LYS A 350 -17.60 39.03 13.86
N ILE A 351 -17.92 40.14 14.52
CA ILE A 351 -17.24 40.65 15.71
C ILE A 351 -18.09 40.24 16.91
N GLY A 352 -17.89 39.00 17.37
CA GLY A 352 -18.48 38.55 18.63
C GLY A 352 -17.87 39.32 19.80
N MET A 353 -18.62 39.43 20.91
CA MET A 353 -18.19 40.01 22.19
C MET A 353 -16.93 39.36 22.81
N PHE A 354 -16.30 38.41 22.12
CA PHE A 354 -15.11 37.67 22.54
C PHE A 354 -13.97 37.69 21.49
N SER A 355 -13.95 38.66 20.57
CA SER A 355 -12.80 38.80 19.66
C SER A 355 -11.54 39.22 20.42
N THR A 356 -10.46 38.44 20.29
CA THR A 356 -9.19 38.58 21.02
C THR A 356 -8.33 39.80 20.65
N LEU A 357 -8.85 40.74 19.85
CA LEU A 357 -8.17 41.99 19.53
C LEU A 357 -9.04 43.19 19.92
N PRO A 358 -8.50 44.18 20.67
CA PRO A 358 -9.24 45.38 20.99
C PRO A 358 -9.44 46.17 19.69
N SER A 359 -10.63 46.04 19.10
CA SER A 359 -11.03 46.91 18.00
C SER A 359 -11.21 48.34 18.54
N ASN A 360 -10.74 49.35 17.79
CA ASN A 360 -10.98 50.78 18.04
C ASN A 360 -12.46 51.18 17.84
N SER A 361 -13.41 50.27 18.06
CA SER A 361 -14.84 50.55 18.02
C SER A 361 -15.33 51.06 19.37
N ILE A 362 -16.37 51.91 19.36
CA ILE A 362 -16.99 52.47 20.57
C ILE A 362 -17.40 51.35 21.55
N TYR A 363 -17.87 50.21 21.02
CA TYR A 363 -18.24 49.05 21.82
C TYR A 363 -17.03 48.33 22.44
N GLY A 364 -15.89 48.27 21.72
CA GLY A 364 -14.63 47.76 22.26
C GLY A 364 -14.08 48.63 23.41
N LEU A 365 -14.21 49.95 23.29
CA LEU A 365 -13.83 50.90 24.35
C LEU A 365 -14.74 50.78 25.59
N MET A 366 -16.03 50.55 25.39
CA MET A 366 -17.00 50.39 26.49
C MET A 366 -16.75 49.12 27.31
N LEU A 367 -16.36 48.03 26.64
CA LEU A 367 -16.06 46.75 27.28
C LEU A 367 -14.71 46.78 28.02
N ALA A 368 -13.70 47.45 27.45
CA ALA A 368 -12.43 47.72 28.14
C ALA A 368 -12.63 48.58 29.40
N TYR A 369 -13.55 49.56 29.35
CA TYR A 369 -13.92 50.36 30.52
C TYR A 369 -14.58 49.51 31.61
N GLN A 370 -15.53 48.64 31.24
CA GLN A 370 -16.20 47.73 32.20
C GLN A 370 -15.24 46.69 32.80
N GLN A 371 -14.36 46.08 32.00
CA GLN A 371 -13.36 45.15 32.51
C GLN A 371 -12.37 45.84 33.46
N ARG A 372 -11.98 47.09 33.17
CA ARG A 372 -11.11 47.88 34.05
C ARG A 372 -11.79 48.24 35.37
N GLN A 373 -13.11 48.48 35.36
CA GLN A 373 -13.89 48.67 36.59
C GLN A 373 -14.00 47.38 37.41
N LEU A 374 -14.17 46.23 36.77
CA LEU A 374 -14.20 44.93 37.46
C LEU A 374 -12.84 44.56 38.07
N SER A 375 -11.72 44.81 37.36
CA SER A 375 -10.37 44.58 37.92
C SER A 375 -10.01 45.50 39.09
N LEU A 376 -10.67 46.66 39.20
CA LEU A 376 -10.51 47.59 40.32
C LEU A 376 -11.36 47.20 41.53
N MET A 377 -12.39 46.36 41.36
CA MET A 377 -13.17 45.83 42.48
C MET A 377 -12.50 44.62 43.16
N ASP A 378 -11.71 43.82 42.44
CA ASP A 378 -10.96 42.68 43.01
C ASP A 378 -9.69 43.09 43.79
N THR A 379 -9.35 44.39 43.87
CA THR A 379 -8.20 44.89 44.63
C THR A 379 -8.55 45.53 45.98
N PHE A 380 -9.83 45.62 46.34
CA PHE A 380 -10.29 46.12 47.64
C PHE A 380 -11.37 45.21 48.24
N GLY A 381 -10.95 44.06 48.76
CA GLY A 381 -11.79 43.26 49.65
C GLY A 381 -11.59 41.76 49.49
N GLU A 382 -10.57 41.23 50.16
CA GLU A 382 -10.68 39.99 50.95
C GLU A 382 -9.39 39.81 51.77
N GLU A 383 -9.55 39.83 53.10
CA GLU A 383 -8.49 39.52 54.06
C GLU A 383 -8.02 38.07 53.85
N ARG A 384 -6.72 37.91 53.56
CA ARG A 384 -6.05 36.62 53.69
C ARG A 384 -5.97 36.28 55.18
N VAL A 385 -6.81 35.33 55.62
CA VAL A 385 -6.58 34.61 56.88
C VAL A 385 -5.52 33.55 56.59
N ASP A 386 -4.32 33.75 57.12
CA ASP A 386 -3.21 32.79 57.04
C ASP A 386 -3.58 31.49 57.77
N GLU A 387 -3.38 30.36 57.09
CA GLU A 387 -3.62 28.99 57.58
C GLU A 387 -2.63 28.52 58.67
N GLU A 388 -1.70 29.36 59.12
CA GLU A 388 -0.69 29.00 60.14
C GLU A 388 -1.19 29.10 61.60
N ASP A 389 -2.34 29.74 61.87
CA ASP A 389 -2.88 29.88 63.24
C ASP A 389 -3.85 28.77 63.67
N ARG A 390 -4.18 27.81 62.80
CA ARG A 390 -5.08 26.68 63.12
C ARG A 390 -4.41 25.47 63.78
N GLU A 391 -3.09 25.37 63.77
CA GLU A 391 -2.35 24.21 64.31
C GLU A 391 -1.89 24.39 65.77
N ARG A 392 -1.96 25.60 66.37
CA ARG A 392 -1.55 25.83 67.78
C ARG A 392 -2.65 25.65 68.84
N PHE A 393 -3.90 25.36 68.45
CA PHE A 393 -5.02 25.20 69.38
C PHE A 393 -5.52 23.75 69.56
N LYS A 394 -4.78 22.74 69.07
CA LYS A 394 -5.12 21.31 69.22
C LYS A 394 -4.21 20.50 70.16
N GLN A 395 -3.36 21.13 70.97
CA GLN A 395 -2.51 20.42 71.95
C GLN A 395 -2.71 20.83 73.42
N THR A 396 -3.81 21.50 73.77
CA THR A 396 -4.15 21.72 75.18
C THR A 396 -5.66 21.68 75.39
N ILE A 397 -6.19 20.46 75.57
CA ILE A 397 -7.18 20.01 76.57
C ILE A 397 -7.30 18.49 76.44
#